data_AF-A0A1G2DLL4-F1
#
_entry.id   AF-A0A1G2DLL4-F1
#
_cell.length_a   1.000
_cell.length_b   1.000
_cell.length_c   1.000
_cell.angle_alpha   90.00
_cell.angle_beta   90.00
_cell.angle_gamma   90.00
#
_symmetry.space_group_name_H-M   'P 1'
#
loop_
_entity.id
_entity.type
_entity.pdbx_description
1 polymer ?
#
loop_
_entity_poly.entity_id
_entity_poly.type
_entity_poly.pdbx_seq_one_letter_code
_entity_poly.pdbx_strand_id
1 'polypeptide(L)'
;MTVVYRGKILLFTIEAHPLPCSYMARKRKTRHHRKPRSAGGSDDRENISWVTEKEHAAYNTLFRDVPPNKVAAILNKRWIDPEWVLIARKKRGYRKKRATFQR
;
A
#
# COMPACT_ATOMS: atom_id res chain seq x y z
N MET A 1 28.85 -40.12 -42.65
CA MET A 1 29.04 -38.67 -42.84
C MET A 1 29.10 -38.03 -41.47
N THR A 2 30.31 -37.79 -40.99
CA THR A 2 30.59 -37.32 -39.64
C THR A 2 30.76 -35.81 -39.69
N VAL A 3 29.77 -35.06 -39.21
CA VAL A 3 29.86 -33.60 -39.14
C VAL A 3 30.50 -33.23 -37.80
N VAL A 4 31.78 -32.86 -37.86
CA VAL A 4 32.54 -32.33 -36.74
C VAL A 4 32.19 -30.85 -36.60
N TYR A 5 31.37 -30.51 -35.58
CA TYR A 5 31.16 -29.11 -35.22
C TYR A 5 32.33 -28.61 -34.39
N ARG A 6 33.14 -27.73 -35.01
CA ARG A 6 34.18 -26.93 -34.36
C ARG A 6 33.55 -26.05 -33.26
N GLY A 7 34.21 -26.05 -32.12
CA GLY A 7 33.74 -25.46 -30.88
C GLY A 7 33.63 -23.94 -30.88
N LYS A 8 32.80 -23.49 -29.95
CA LYS A 8 32.92 -22.24 -29.19
C LYS A 8 31.96 -22.38 -28.01
N ILE A 9 32.49 -22.87 -26.88
CA ILE A 9 31.79 -22.76 -25.60
C ILE A 9 31.92 -21.30 -25.19
N LEU A 10 30.85 -20.52 -25.36
CA LEU A 10 30.72 -19.21 -24.75
C LEU A 10 30.50 -19.43 -23.25
N LEU A 11 31.60 -19.50 -22.49
CA LEU A 11 31.57 -19.33 -21.05
C LEU A 11 31.24 -17.86 -20.78
N PHE A 12 29.96 -17.56 -20.62
CA PHE A 12 29.52 -16.32 -19.98
C PHE A 12 29.94 -16.39 -18.51
N THR A 13 31.07 -15.77 -18.19
CA THR A 13 31.41 -15.45 -16.80
C THR A 13 30.36 -14.47 -16.30
N ILE A 14 29.45 -14.95 -15.47
CA ILE A 14 28.51 -14.14 -14.71
C ILE A 14 29.37 -13.42 -13.68
N GLU A 15 29.87 -12.22 -14.02
CA GLU A 15 30.45 -11.33 -13.03
C GLU A 15 29.35 -11.06 -12.00
N ALA A 16 29.51 -11.64 -10.82
CA ALA A 16 28.69 -11.36 -9.65
C ALA A 16 28.94 -9.90 -9.25
N HIS A 17 28.25 -8.97 -9.92
CA HIS A 17 28.15 -7.61 -9.46
C HIS A 17 27.45 -7.63 -8.09
N PRO A 18 28.13 -7.24 -6.99
CA PRO A 18 27.48 -7.13 -5.70
C PRO A 18 26.41 -6.06 -5.82
N LEU A 19 25.14 -6.45 -5.68
CA LEU A 19 24.04 -5.50 -5.65
C LEU A 19 24.34 -4.45 -4.57
N PRO A 20 24.22 -3.14 -4.87
CA PRO A 20 24.57 -2.11 -3.91
C PRO A 20 23.75 -2.27 -2.63
N CYS A 21 24.45 -2.21 -1.49
CA CYS A 21 23.91 -2.33 -0.12
C CYS A 21 22.81 -1.29 0.21
N SER A 22 22.53 -0.34 -0.69
CA SER A 22 21.41 0.61 -0.60
C SER A 22 20.03 -0.04 -0.66
N TYR A 23 19.92 -1.33 -1.04
CA TYR A 23 18.65 -2.04 -1.14
C TYR A 23 17.96 -2.31 0.22
N MET A 24 18.64 -2.10 1.34
CA MET A 24 18.11 -2.29 2.70
C MET A 24 17.72 -0.98 3.41
N ALA A 25 17.57 0.13 2.68
CA ALA A 25 17.04 1.36 3.27
C ALA A 25 15.58 1.15 3.74
N ARG A 26 15.40 0.99 5.06
CA ARG A 26 14.07 0.84 5.68
C ARG A 26 13.18 2.00 5.23
N LYS A 27 12.10 1.69 4.50
CA LYS A 27 11.12 2.69 4.04
C LYS A 27 10.55 3.43 5.25
N ARG A 28 10.68 4.75 5.28
CA ARG A 28 10.11 5.60 6.34
C ARG A 28 8.59 5.43 6.35
N LYS A 29 8.04 5.06 7.52
CA LYS A 29 6.60 4.99 7.75
C LYS A 29 6.11 6.32 8.30
N THR A 30 4.95 6.75 7.81
CA THR A 30 4.26 7.97 8.21
C THR A 30 2.93 7.62 8.86
N ARG A 31 2.46 8.52 9.73
CA ARG A 31 1.21 8.37 10.45
C ARG A 31 0.05 8.82 9.55
N HIS A 32 -0.86 7.91 9.21
CA HIS A 32 -2.06 8.19 8.42
C HIS A 32 -3.34 7.95 9.22
N HIS A 33 -4.22 8.94 9.23
CA HIS A 33 -5.53 8.86 9.86
C HIS A 33 -6.53 8.15 8.95
N ARG A 34 -7.08 7.02 9.39
CA ARG A 34 -8.14 6.28 8.66
C ARG A 34 -9.41 7.12 8.49
N LYS A 35 -9.73 7.93 9.50
CA LYS A 35 -10.72 9.00 9.44
C LYS A 35 -9.98 10.33 9.67
N PRO A 36 -9.99 11.27 8.71
CA PRO A 36 -9.23 12.52 8.83
C PRO A 36 -9.79 13.40 9.96
N ARG A 37 -8.95 14.29 10.50
CA ARG A 37 -9.35 15.22 11.55
C ARG A 37 -10.46 16.17 11.10
N SER A 38 -10.46 16.59 9.83
CA SER A 38 -11.52 17.40 9.21
C SER A 38 -12.90 16.74 9.31
N ALA A 39 -12.95 15.41 9.29
CA ALA A 39 -14.18 14.63 9.47
C ALA A 39 -14.45 14.23 10.94
N GLY A 40 -13.69 14.74 11.91
CA GLY A 40 -13.80 14.36 13.33
C GLY A 40 -13.13 13.03 13.67
N GLY A 41 -12.03 12.71 12.98
CA GLY A 41 -11.10 11.65 13.38
C GLY A 41 -10.24 12.03 14.57
N SER A 42 -9.83 11.04 15.37
CA SER A 42 -8.99 11.20 16.55
C SER A 42 -7.55 10.69 16.31
N ASP A 43 -6.64 10.99 17.22
CA ASP A 43 -5.28 10.42 17.22
C ASP A 43 -5.22 9.04 17.92
N ASP A 44 -6.39 8.44 18.21
CA ASP A 44 -6.49 7.13 18.83
C ASP A 44 -5.78 6.07 17.98
N ARG A 45 -5.14 5.09 18.63
CA ARG A 45 -4.44 3.99 17.96
C ARG A 45 -5.32 3.26 16.93
N GLU A 46 -6.63 3.17 17.18
CA GLU A 46 -7.61 2.55 16.27
C GLU A 46 -7.87 3.37 15.00
N ASN A 47 -7.66 4.69 15.03
CA ASN A 47 -7.78 5.58 13.87
C ASN A 47 -6.45 5.79 13.15
N ILE A 48 -5.33 5.49 13.80
CA ILE A 48 -3.99 5.66 13.23
C ILE A 48 -3.50 4.38 12.53
N SER A 49 -2.96 4.55 11.33
CA SER A 49 -2.25 3.54 10.55
C SER A 49 -0.84 4.02 10.21
N TRP A 50 0.13 3.10 10.16
CA TRP A 50 1.51 3.40 9.77
C TRP A 50 1.76 2.86 8.37
N VAL A 51 1.83 3.77 7.39
CA VAL A 51 1.99 3.45 5.96
C VAL A 51 3.26 4.11 5.44
N THR A 52 3.81 3.62 4.34
CA THR A 52 4.94 4.31 3.69
C THR A 52 4.52 5.69 3.20
N GLU A 53 5.48 6.59 3.05
CA GLU A 53 5.22 7.95 2.53
C GLU A 53 4.55 7.94 1.16
N LYS A 54 4.97 7.02 0.27
CA LYS A 54 4.37 6.86 -1.07
C LYS A 54 2.90 6.45 -1.00
N GLU A 55 2.56 5.50 -0.13
CA GLU A 55 1.17 5.09 0.09
C GLU A 55 0.32 6.23 0.66
N HIS A 56 0.86 6.97 1.61
CA HIS A 56 0.18 8.12 2.20
C HIS A 56 -0.11 9.20 1.15
N ALA A 57 0.90 9.60 0.39
CA ALA A 57 0.76 10.58 -0.68
C ALA A 57 -0.26 10.11 -1.73
N ALA A 58 -0.15 8.87 -2.21
CA ALA A 58 -1.08 8.32 -3.20
C ALA A 58 -2.53 8.34 -2.70
N TYR A 59 -2.76 7.95 -1.44
CA TYR A 59 -4.10 7.98 -0.86
C TYR A 59 -4.66 9.40 -0.77
N ASN A 60 -3.86 10.36 -0.31
CA ASN A 60 -4.28 11.75 -0.19
C ASN A 60 -4.55 12.40 -1.55
N THR A 61 -3.76 12.06 -2.58
CA THR A 61 -3.98 12.54 -3.94
C THR A 61 -5.26 11.98 -4.55
N LEU A 62 -5.55 10.69 -4.34
CA LEU A 62 -6.71 10.03 -4.96
C LEU A 62 -8.02 10.27 -4.21
N PHE A 63 -7.98 10.26 -2.88
CA PHE A 63 -9.20 10.16 -2.05
C PHE A 63 -9.34 11.26 -1.02
N ARG A 64 -8.24 11.81 -0.47
CA ARG A 64 -8.28 12.90 0.52
C ARG A 64 -9.29 12.63 1.64
N ASP A 65 -10.41 13.37 1.69
CA ASP A 65 -11.45 13.29 2.72
C ASP A 65 -12.69 12.49 2.29
N VAL A 66 -12.61 11.73 1.19
CA VAL A 66 -13.72 10.96 0.66
C VAL A 66 -14.09 9.81 1.60
N PRO A 67 -15.39 9.61 1.91
CA PRO A 67 -15.80 8.54 2.82
C PRO A 67 -15.64 7.14 2.18
N PRO A 68 -15.48 6.07 2.97
CA PRO A 68 -15.11 4.74 2.46
C PRO A 68 -16.08 4.16 1.41
N ASN A 69 -17.37 4.46 1.52
CA ASN A 69 -18.39 4.05 0.53
C ASN A 69 -18.16 4.70 -0.84
N LYS A 70 -17.76 5.97 -0.86
CA LYS A 70 -17.44 6.69 -2.09
C LYS A 70 -16.08 6.25 -2.66
N VAL A 71 -15.09 5.95 -1.80
CA VAL A 71 -13.82 5.34 -2.23
C VAL A 71 -14.08 4.02 -2.95
N ALA A 72 -14.90 3.13 -2.39
CA ALA A 72 -15.25 1.87 -3.04
C ALA A 72 -15.93 2.07 -4.41
N ALA A 73 -16.83 3.05 -4.52
CA ALA A 73 -17.45 3.40 -5.80
C ALA A 73 -16.45 3.93 -6.85
N ILE A 74 -15.49 4.77 -6.43
CA ILE A 74 -14.42 5.27 -7.31
C ILE A 74 -13.52 4.12 -7.78
N LEU A 75 -13.18 3.20 -6.88
CA LEU A 75 -12.37 2.02 -7.19
C LEU A 75 -13.09 1.11 -8.19
N ASN A 76 -14.33 0.71 -7.91
CA ASN A 76 -15.11 -0.13 -8.82
C ASN A 76 -15.29 0.49 -10.21
N LYS A 77 -15.39 1.82 -10.30
CA LYS A 77 -15.57 2.51 -11.57
C LYS A 77 -14.31 2.52 -12.46
N ARG A 78 -13.11 2.49 -11.87
CA ARG A 78 -11.86 2.83 -12.58
C ARG A 78 -10.75 1.78 -12.50
N TRP A 79 -10.72 0.97 -11.45
CA TRP A 79 -9.54 0.20 -11.07
C TRP A 79 -9.82 -1.28 -10.84
N ILE A 80 -11.03 -1.64 -10.40
CA ILE A 80 -11.39 -3.02 -10.11
C ILE A 80 -11.89 -3.69 -11.39
N ASP A 81 -11.51 -4.95 -11.55
CA ASP A 81 -12.01 -5.84 -12.59
C ASP A 81 -13.56 -5.86 -12.60
N PRO A 82 -14.24 -5.74 -13.76
CA PRO A 82 -15.69 -5.78 -13.86
C PRO A 82 -16.37 -7.04 -13.29
N GLU A 83 -15.67 -8.17 -13.21
CA GLU A 83 -16.20 -9.40 -12.59
C GLU A 83 -16.25 -9.32 -11.06
N TRP A 84 -15.59 -8.32 -10.46
CA TRP A 84 -15.46 -8.15 -9.03
C TRP A 84 -16.12 -6.85 -8.55
N VAL A 85 -16.66 -6.89 -7.33
CA VAL A 85 -17.25 -5.71 -6.68
C VAL A 85 -16.66 -5.48 -5.29
N LEU A 86 -16.07 -4.31 -5.08
CA LEU A 86 -15.62 -3.87 -3.77
C LEU A 86 -16.76 -3.17 -3.03
N ILE A 87 -17.12 -3.66 -1.83
CA ILE A 87 -18.22 -3.10 -1.04
C ILE A 87 -17.71 -2.66 0.33
N ALA A 88 -17.78 -1.35 0.63
CA ALA A 88 -17.47 -0.83 1.95
C ALA A 88 -18.68 -0.98 2.89
N ARG A 89 -18.56 -1.85 3.90
CA ARG A 89 -19.58 -2.04 4.95
C ARG A 89 -19.04 -1.63 6.31
N LYS A 90 -19.89 -0.99 7.12
CA LYS A 90 -19.58 -0.72 8.52
C LYS A 90 -19.48 -2.03 9.29
N LYS A 91 -18.48 -2.14 10.16
CA LYS A 91 -18.32 -3.29 11.06
C LYS A 91 -19.49 -3.34 12.05
N ARG A 92 -20.20 -4.46 12.10
CA ARG A 92 -21.31 -4.68 13.04
C ARG A 92 -20.81 -4.57 14.47
N GLY A 93 -21.52 -3.84 15.32
CA GLY A 93 -21.16 -3.67 16.73
C GLY A 93 -19.94 -2.76 16.98
N TYR A 94 -19.45 -2.02 15.99
CA TYR A 94 -18.39 -1.03 16.23
C TYR A 94 -18.92 0.10 17.11
N ARG A 95 -18.50 0.10 18.39
CA ARG A 95 -18.69 1.21 19.33
C ARG A 95 -17.37 1.98 19.42
N LYS A 96 -17.42 3.29 19.14
CA LYS A 96 -16.28 4.17 19.39
C LYS A 96 -16.01 4.15 20.90
N LYS A 97 -14.83 3.68 21.32
CA LYS A 97 -14.42 3.82 22.72
C LYS A 97 -14.43 5.32 23.03
N ARG A 98 -15.19 5.73 24.05
CA ARG A 98 -15.10 7.10 24.54
C ARG A 98 -13.67 7.29 25.03
N ALA A 99 -13.02 8.38 24.62
CA ALA A 99 -11.71 8.74 25.16
C ALA A 99 -11.85 8.85 26.68
N THR A 100 -11.15 8.00 27.41
CA THR A 100 -11.05 8.10 28.87
C THR A 100 -10.30 9.40 29.14
N PHE A 101 -10.99 10.41 29.65
CA PHE A 101 -10.37 11.66 30.07
C PHE A 101 -9.61 11.35 31.38
N GLN A 102 -8.32 11.01 31.26
CA GLN A 102 -7.43 11.01 32.43
C GLN A 102 -7.16 12.49 32.75
N ARG A 103 -7.71 12.94 33.88
CA ARG A 103 -7.44 14.25 34.49
C ARG A 103 -6.02 14.29 35.05
#